data_AF-N8XC29-F1
#
_entry.id   AF-N8XC29-F1
#
_cell.length_a   1.000
_cell.length_b   1.000
_cell.length_c   1.000
_cell.angle_alpha   90.00
_cell.angle_beta   90.00
_cell.angle_gamma   90.00
#
_symmetry.space_group_name_H-M   'P 1'
#
loop_
_entity.id
_entity.type
_entity.pdbx_description
1 polymer ?
#
loop_
_entity_poly.entity_id
_entity_poly.type
_entity_poly.pdbx_seq_one_letter_code
_entity_poly.pdbx_strand_id
1 'polypeptide(L)'
;MKEKAENLIDDFKQQGWKTPNLYERLFELLDDHQAASTFCLLFMTNFEKGATIFNDSLSYIEKADFSKLIVSSLDRLKQQYNENAEAVIEYVSLQFPELLHPYLDLIFELKPNESAFYAEYPWRNLAADDIKPFIEKIKNHSTALLDQQKLYRCLMETRNLDTLNFAYQFAVKNNIFAREDIEDYLIDDLEAVGFTFRHGKIESYCPNLTFHFKFPEHYFHDDRPIHINKKQHPTWRLASTDKRFAFGGLIQDDQHNPFIHLITFEEIPKGLILKV
;
A
#
# COMPACT_ATOMS: atom_id res chain seq x y z
N MET A 1 24.75 1.68 -15.00
CA MET A 1 23.73 2.04 -13.98
C MET A 1 24.17 1.69 -12.57
N LYS A 2 24.37 0.41 -12.19
CA LYS A 2 24.79 -0.01 -10.84
C LYS A 2 25.89 0.87 -10.21
N GLU A 3 27.00 1.09 -10.90
CA GLU A 3 28.11 1.98 -10.48
C GLU A 3 27.67 3.43 -10.15
N LYS A 4 26.74 4.02 -10.93
CA LYS A 4 26.19 5.36 -10.63
C LYS A 4 25.36 5.37 -9.34
N ALA A 5 24.62 4.29 -9.08
CA ALA A 5 23.83 4.13 -7.85
C ALA A 5 24.74 3.90 -6.63
N GLU A 6 25.79 3.10 -6.78
CA GLU A 6 26.83 2.90 -5.76
C GLU A 6 27.53 4.22 -5.41
N ASN A 7 27.99 4.97 -6.42
CA ASN A 7 28.60 6.29 -6.23
C ASN A 7 27.64 7.32 -5.57
N LEU A 8 26.34 7.27 -5.88
CA LEU A 8 25.34 8.14 -5.24
C LEU A 8 25.11 7.76 -3.77
N ILE A 9 25.09 6.45 -3.47
CA ILE A 9 24.94 5.91 -2.12
C ILE A 9 26.15 6.24 -1.26
N ASP A 10 27.38 6.05 -1.76
CA ASP A 10 28.60 6.35 -1.00
C ASP A 10 28.78 7.87 -0.75
N ASP A 11 28.38 8.72 -1.70
CA ASP A 11 28.31 10.17 -1.47
C ASP A 11 27.27 10.54 -0.41
N PHE A 12 26.06 9.96 -0.49
CA PHE A 12 24.99 10.21 0.49
C PHE A 12 25.35 9.67 1.88
N LYS A 13 26.11 8.58 1.96
CA LYS A 13 26.64 8.01 3.20
C LYS A 13 27.66 8.92 3.89
N GLN A 14 28.40 9.71 3.12
CA GLN A 14 29.40 10.67 3.61
C GLN A 14 28.81 12.07 3.89
N GLN A 15 27.87 12.53 3.06
CA GLN A 15 27.43 13.92 3.01
C GLN A 15 25.94 14.12 3.33
N GLY A 16 25.14 13.06 3.27
CA GLY A 16 23.68 13.08 3.44
C GLY A 16 23.01 14.09 2.51
N TRP A 17 22.09 14.89 3.04
CA TRP A 17 21.42 15.96 2.31
C TRP A 17 22.33 17.09 1.78
N LYS A 18 23.64 17.07 2.06
CA LYS A 18 24.63 17.98 1.46
C LYS A 18 25.27 17.44 0.17
N THR A 19 24.96 16.20 -0.24
CA THR A 19 25.45 15.61 -1.48
C THR A 19 25.19 16.53 -2.68
N PRO A 20 26.22 16.95 -3.43
CA PRO A 20 26.04 17.82 -4.59
C PRO A 20 25.12 17.20 -5.65
N ASN A 21 24.12 17.99 -6.07
CA ASN A 21 23.15 17.65 -7.11
C ASN A 21 22.40 16.32 -6.84
N LEU A 22 22.05 16.08 -5.57
CA LEU A 22 21.46 14.81 -5.09
C LEU A 22 20.24 14.37 -5.90
N TYR A 23 19.25 15.24 -6.09
CA TYR A 23 18.03 14.89 -6.82
C TYR A 23 18.24 14.82 -8.33
N GLU A 24 19.11 15.65 -8.90
CA GLU A 24 19.47 15.60 -10.31
C GLU A 24 20.12 14.26 -10.65
N ARG A 25 21.09 13.82 -9.83
CA ARG A 25 21.75 12.50 -9.94
C ARG A 25 20.79 11.34 -9.66
N LEU A 26 19.81 11.54 -8.77
CA LEU A 26 18.76 10.55 -8.52
C LEU A 26 17.87 10.39 -9.75
N PHE A 27 17.31 11.47 -10.32
CA PHE A 27 16.46 11.37 -11.50
C PHE A 27 17.20 10.83 -12.74
N GLU A 28 18.51 11.07 -12.87
CA GLU A 28 19.36 10.43 -13.90
C GLU A 28 19.50 8.89 -13.72
N LEU A 29 19.19 8.36 -12.54
CA LEU A 29 19.02 6.92 -12.30
C LEU A 29 17.56 6.48 -12.51
N LEU A 30 16.59 7.30 -12.09
CA LEU A 30 15.16 6.94 -12.10
C LEU A 30 14.48 7.02 -13.48
N ASP A 31 15.12 7.60 -14.51
CA ASP A 31 14.75 7.41 -15.92
C ASP A 31 15.03 5.96 -16.43
N ASP A 32 15.45 5.01 -15.56
CA ASP A 32 15.59 3.57 -15.84
C ASP A 32 15.05 2.74 -14.64
N HIS A 33 13.99 1.95 -14.86
CA HIS A 33 13.32 1.18 -13.80
C HIS A 33 14.21 0.10 -13.14
N GLN A 34 15.17 -0.48 -13.88
CA GLN A 34 16.10 -1.46 -13.35
C GLN A 34 17.19 -0.78 -12.52
N ALA A 35 17.58 0.44 -12.91
CA ALA A 35 18.47 1.28 -12.12
C ALA A 35 17.79 1.78 -10.83
N ALA A 36 16.50 2.15 -10.87
CA ALA A 36 15.70 2.47 -9.69
C ALA A 36 15.63 1.28 -8.71
N SER A 37 15.27 0.09 -9.20
CA SER A 37 15.25 -1.15 -8.39
C SER A 37 16.64 -1.47 -7.79
N THR A 38 17.70 -1.32 -8.60
CA THR A 38 19.09 -1.49 -8.14
C THR A 38 19.48 -0.49 -7.05
N PHE A 39 19.09 0.78 -7.20
CA PHE A 39 19.34 1.83 -6.20
C PHE A 39 18.64 1.48 -4.87
N CYS A 40 17.36 1.13 -4.88
CA CYS A 40 16.64 0.75 -3.66
C CYS A 40 17.25 -0.49 -2.97
N LEU A 41 17.61 -1.54 -3.71
CA LEU A 41 18.27 -2.73 -3.14
C LEU A 41 19.60 -2.38 -2.45
N LEU A 42 20.43 -1.53 -3.08
CA LEU A 42 21.70 -1.09 -2.51
C LEU A 42 21.50 -0.12 -1.32
N PHE A 43 20.50 0.75 -1.39
CA PHE A 43 20.21 1.75 -0.34
C PHE A 43 19.72 1.07 0.94
N MET A 44 18.73 0.19 0.85
CA MET A 44 18.23 -0.61 1.98
C MET A 44 19.30 -1.50 2.62
N THR A 45 20.32 -1.91 1.85
CA THR A 45 21.49 -2.67 2.34
C THR A 45 22.53 -1.77 3.04
N ASN A 46 22.53 -0.46 2.78
CA ASN A 46 23.48 0.50 3.36
C ASN A 46 22.90 1.36 4.49
N PHE A 47 21.59 1.49 4.57
CA PHE A 47 20.89 2.35 5.53
C PHE A 47 19.74 1.62 6.22
N GLU A 48 19.75 1.65 7.54
CA GLU A 48 18.63 1.19 8.39
C GLU A 48 17.52 2.24 8.49
N LYS A 49 17.90 3.52 8.44
CA LYS A 49 17.01 4.67 8.54
C LYS A 49 16.47 5.09 7.17
N GLY A 50 15.20 5.48 7.12
CA GLY A 50 14.50 5.94 5.94
C GLY A 50 15.00 7.30 5.45
N ALA A 51 14.87 7.53 4.15
CA ALA A 51 15.13 8.82 3.53
C ALA A 51 14.13 9.07 2.39
N THR A 52 13.72 10.33 2.18
CA THR A 52 12.74 10.69 1.14
C THR A 52 13.19 10.20 -0.24
N ILE A 53 14.48 10.31 -0.56
CA ILE A 53 15.05 9.80 -1.83
C ILE A 53 14.85 8.29 -2.05
N PHE A 54 14.69 7.48 -1.00
CA PHE A 54 14.35 6.07 -1.12
C PHE A 54 12.86 5.91 -1.46
N ASN A 55 11.98 6.56 -0.68
CA ASN A 55 10.53 6.49 -0.86
C ASN A 55 10.11 7.04 -2.24
N ASP A 56 10.71 8.16 -2.66
CA ASP A 56 10.51 8.76 -3.98
C ASP A 56 10.87 7.76 -5.10
N SER A 57 11.98 7.04 -4.93
CA SER A 57 12.49 6.06 -5.92
C SER A 57 11.56 4.87 -6.14
N LEU A 58 10.79 4.46 -5.12
CA LEU A 58 9.83 3.34 -5.25
C LEU A 58 8.78 3.61 -6.34
N SER A 59 8.47 4.88 -6.61
CA SER A 59 7.50 5.28 -7.64
C SER A 59 7.99 5.14 -9.09
N TYR A 60 9.24 4.72 -9.30
CA TYR A 60 9.89 4.56 -10.60
C TYR A 60 10.25 3.09 -10.90
N ILE A 61 9.79 2.16 -10.07
CA ILE A 61 10.07 0.73 -10.17
C ILE A 61 8.87 0.02 -10.81
N GLU A 62 9.09 -0.79 -11.84
CA GLU A 62 8.02 -1.60 -12.42
C GLU A 62 7.52 -2.67 -11.45
N LYS A 63 6.22 -2.97 -11.50
CA LYS A 63 5.54 -4.01 -10.72
C LYS A 63 6.27 -5.36 -10.72
N ALA A 64 6.91 -5.72 -11.82
CA ALA A 64 7.68 -6.97 -11.94
C ALA A 64 8.95 -7.01 -11.06
N ASP A 65 9.65 -5.88 -10.91
CA ASP A 65 10.92 -5.79 -10.19
C ASP A 65 10.75 -5.74 -8.66
N PHE A 66 9.57 -5.38 -8.16
CA PHE A 66 9.25 -5.42 -6.73
C PHE A 66 9.41 -6.81 -6.10
N SER A 67 9.27 -7.87 -6.88
CA SER A 67 9.48 -9.26 -6.43
C SER A 67 10.82 -9.49 -5.68
N LYS A 68 11.92 -8.89 -6.17
CA LYS A 68 13.25 -8.98 -5.55
C LYS A 68 13.37 -8.11 -4.31
N LEU A 69 12.72 -6.94 -4.33
CA LEU A 69 12.71 -5.99 -3.22
C LEU A 69 11.96 -6.57 -2.03
N ILE A 70 10.74 -7.08 -2.22
CA ILE A 70 9.91 -7.70 -1.16
C ILE A 70 10.68 -8.79 -0.42
N VAL A 71 11.30 -9.74 -1.14
CA VAL A 71 12.13 -10.80 -0.54
C VAL A 71 13.30 -10.21 0.26
N SER A 72 14.01 -9.23 -0.32
CA SER A 72 15.16 -8.58 0.32
C SER A 72 14.76 -7.79 1.58
N SER A 73 13.60 -7.13 1.57
CA SER A 73 13.03 -6.39 2.69
C SER A 73 12.61 -7.33 3.82
N LEU A 74 11.88 -8.40 3.50
CA LEU A 74 11.49 -9.42 4.46
C LEU A 74 12.70 -10.11 5.09
N ASP A 75 13.74 -10.42 4.30
CA ASP A 75 14.98 -11.00 4.81
C ASP A 75 15.79 -10.01 5.66
N ARG A 76 15.74 -8.70 5.39
CA ARG A 76 16.28 -7.67 6.31
C ARG A 76 15.51 -7.63 7.62
N LEU A 77 14.18 -7.59 7.56
CA LEU A 77 13.29 -7.51 8.74
C LEU A 77 13.41 -8.74 9.67
N LYS A 78 13.68 -9.94 9.13
CA LYS A 78 14.04 -11.13 9.93
C LYS A 78 15.32 -10.97 10.74
N GLN A 79 16.26 -10.16 10.27
CA GLN A 79 17.58 -9.97 10.90
C GLN A 79 17.55 -8.79 11.89
N GLN A 80 16.88 -7.70 11.53
CA GLN A 80 16.84 -6.46 12.30
C GLN A 80 15.78 -5.48 11.76
N TYR A 81 15.41 -4.50 12.58
CA TYR A 81 14.62 -3.34 12.15
C TYR A 81 15.30 -2.58 11.00
N ASN A 82 14.51 -2.10 10.03
CA ASN A 82 14.98 -1.30 8.90
C ASN A 82 13.79 -0.52 8.27
N GLU A 83 13.78 0.80 8.42
CA GLU A 83 12.72 1.70 7.93
C GLU A 83 12.56 1.63 6.40
N ASN A 84 13.64 1.43 5.64
CA ASN A 84 13.58 1.27 4.17
C ASN A 84 12.93 -0.07 3.79
N ALA A 85 13.10 -1.12 4.59
CA ALA A 85 12.41 -2.39 4.39
C ALA A 85 10.92 -2.30 4.73
N GLU A 86 10.55 -1.59 5.79
CA GLU A 86 9.15 -1.30 6.12
C GLU A 86 8.45 -0.46 5.03
N ALA A 87 9.13 0.54 4.49
CA ALA A 87 8.65 1.39 3.39
C ALA A 87 8.38 0.61 2.09
N VAL A 88 9.13 -0.46 1.80
CA VAL A 88 8.81 -1.37 0.69
C VAL A 88 7.51 -2.13 0.95
N ILE A 89 7.28 -2.63 2.17
CA ILE A 89 6.04 -3.34 2.50
C ILE A 89 4.85 -2.37 2.49
N GLU A 90 4.99 -1.15 3.01
CA GLU A 90 4.02 -0.06 2.88
C GLU A 90 3.65 0.17 1.41
N TYR A 91 4.64 0.54 0.59
CA TYR A 91 4.43 0.90 -0.81
C TYR A 91 3.75 -0.23 -1.60
N VAL A 92 4.22 -1.48 -1.43
CA VAL A 92 3.62 -2.63 -2.10
C VAL A 92 2.21 -2.93 -1.56
N SER A 93 1.94 -2.79 -0.26
CA SER A 93 0.58 -2.97 0.29
C SER A 93 -0.44 -1.94 -0.23
N LEU A 94 0.04 -0.75 -0.61
CA LEU A 94 -0.77 0.33 -1.17
C LEU A 94 -1.01 0.18 -2.68
N GLN A 95 -0.01 -0.29 -3.43
CA GLN A 95 -0.06 -0.35 -4.90
C GLN A 95 -0.37 -1.75 -5.47
N PHE A 96 0.22 -2.80 -4.88
CA PHE A 96 0.26 -4.17 -5.42
C PHE A 96 0.16 -5.24 -4.30
N PRO A 97 -0.87 -5.21 -3.42
CA PRO A 97 -0.94 -6.07 -2.22
C PRO A 97 -0.85 -7.57 -2.56
N GLU A 98 -1.27 -7.98 -3.76
CA GLU A 98 -1.16 -9.36 -4.25
C GLU A 98 0.28 -9.88 -4.39
N LEU A 99 1.28 -8.99 -4.46
CA LEU A 99 2.69 -9.39 -4.40
C LEU A 99 3.14 -9.74 -2.96
N LEU A 100 2.36 -9.37 -1.94
CA LEU A 100 2.60 -9.72 -0.54
C LEU A 100 1.83 -10.97 -0.09
N HIS A 101 0.78 -11.38 -0.82
CA HIS A 101 -0.04 -12.56 -0.51
C HIS A 101 0.78 -13.85 -0.24
N PRO A 102 1.85 -14.17 -1.00
CA PRO A 102 2.70 -15.34 -0.74
C PRO A 102 3.51 -15.29 0.57
N TYR A 103 3.51 -14.16 1.28
CA TYR A 103 4.34 -13.88 2.45
C TYR A 103 3.54 -13.54 3.71
N LEU A 104 2.20 -13.66 3.69
CA LEU A 104 1.33 -13.11 4.74
C LEU A 104 1.54 -13.71 6.13
N ASP A 105 1.86 -15.00 6.28
CA ASP A 105 2.22 -15.57 7.60
C ASP A 105 3.51 -14.92 8.16
N LEU A 106 4.51 -14.71 7.31
CA LEU A 106 5.77 -14.05 7.69
C LEU A 106 5.56 -12.56 8.00
N ILE A 107 4.69 -11.86 7.25
CA ILE A 107 4.29 -10.47 7.53
C ILE A 107 3.48 -10.40 8.84
N PHE A 108 2.66 -11.42 9.12
CA PHE A 108 1.93 -11.53 10.39
C PHE A 108 2.89 -11.64 11.58
N GLU A 109 3.97 -12.42 11.45
CA GLU A 109 5.01 -12.63 12.46
C GLU A 109 5.97 -11.44 12.62
N LEU A 110 6.50 -10.90 11.52
CA LEU A 110 7.48 -9.79 11.54
C LEU A 110 6.85 -8.43 11.88
N LYS A 111 5.56 -8.28 11.61
CA LYS A 111 4.76 -7.07 11.88
C LYS A 111 5.35 -5.75 11.33
N PRO A 112 5.81 -5.69 10.07
CA PRO A 112 6.26 -4.41 9.49
C PRO A 112 5.15 -3.36 9.59
N ASN A 113 5.53 -2.14 9.97
CA ASN A 113 4.65 -1.00 10.18
C ASN A 113 3.61 -1.16 11.32
N GLU A 114 3.81 -2.02 12.35
CA GLU A 114 2.80 -2.29 13.41
C GLU A 114 2.17 -1.03 14.08
N SER A 115 2.87 0.11 14.10
CA SER A 115 2.35 1.37 14.67
C SER A 115 1.55 2.24 13.68
N ALA A 116 1.33 1.79 12.44
CA ALA A 116 0.70 2.56 11.37
C ALA A 116 -0.68 2.02 10.98
N PHE A 117 -1.57 2.90 10.53
CA PHE A 117 -2.95 2.57 10.11
C PHE A 117 -3.04 1.66 8.86
N TYR A 118 -1.89 1.35 8.25
CA TYR A 118 -1.76 0.49 7.07
C TYR A 118 -1.05 -0.85 7.34
N ALA A 119 -0.77 -1.19 8.60
CA ALA A 119 -0.07 -2.43 8.97
C ALA A 119 -0.77 -3.71 8.43
N GLU A 120 -2.10 -3.75 8.45
CA GLU A 120 -2.91 -4.87 7.95
C GLU A 120 -3.28 -4.78 6.45
N TYR A 121 -2.87 -3.74 5.71
CA TYR A 121 -3.15 -3.58 4.28
C TYR A 121 -2.63 -4.70 3.35
N PRO A 122 -1.58 -5.49 3.68
CA PRO A 122 -1.18 -6.65 2.88
C PRO A 122 -2.29 -7.70 2.64
N TRP A 123 -3.34 -7.75 3.48
CA TRP A 123 -4.49 -8.66 3.30
C TRP A 123 -5.53 -8.16 2.28
N ARG A 124 -5.35 -6.96 1.70
CA ARG A 124 -6.24 -6.41 0.68
C ARG A 124 -6.31 -7.29 -0.56
N ASN A 125 -7.51 -7.44 -1.12
CA ASN A 125 -7.80 -8.22 -2.32
C ASN A 125 -7.43 -9.72 -2.23
N LEU A 126 -7.20 -10.26 -1.01
CA LEU A 126 -6.84 -11.66 -0.80
C LEU A 126 -7.98 -12.59 -1.26
N ALA A 127 -7.65 -13.66 -1.97
CA ALA A 127 -8.66 -14.57 -2.51
C ALA A 127 -9.31 -15.43 -1.41
N ALA A 128 -10.56 -15.85 -1.63
CA ALA A 128 -11.35 -16.58 -0.63
C ALA A 128 -10.76 -17.95 -0.24
N ASP A 129 -9.86 -18.53 -1.04
CA ASP A 129 -9.09 -19.71 -0.66
C ASP A 129 -7.92 -19.37 0.28
N ASP A 130 -7.17 -18.30 -0.02
CA ASP A 130 -6.01 -17.85 0.75
C ASP A 130 -6.38 -17.15 2.07
N ILE A 131 -7.65 -16.74 2.23
CA ILE A 131 -8.21 -16.26 3.50
C ILE A 131 -8.39 -17.42 4.51
N LYS A 132 -8.61 -18.67 4.06
CA LYS A 132 -8.98 -19.81 4.92
C LYS A 132 -7.97 -20.12 6.04
N PRO A 133 -6.64 -20.11 5.82
CA PRO A 133 -5.66 -20.32 6.89
C PRO A 133 -5.84 -19.33 8.05
N PHE A 134 -6.09 -18.05 7.76
CA PHE A 134 -6.29 -17.01 8.78
C PHE A 134 -7.63 -17.19 9.54
N ILE A 135 -8.68 -17.62 8.84
CA ILE A 135 -9.97 -17.98 9.44
C ILE A 135 -9.85 -19.19 10.40
N GLU A 136 -9.04 -20.20 10.10
CA GLU A 136 -8.78 -21.29 11.05
C GLU A 136 -7.80 -20.90 12.16
N LYS A 137 -6.81 -20.03 11.87
CA LYS A 137 -5.86 -19.49 12.85
C LYS A 137 -6.58 -18.68 13.94
N ILE A 138 -7.57 -17.85 13.61
CA ILE A 138 -8.31 -17.05 14.61
C ILE A 138 -9.26 -17.91 15.46
N LYS A 139 -9.88 -18.96 14.87
CA LYS A 139 -10.74 -19.92 15.58
C LYS A 139 -10.01 -20.80 16.59
N ASN A 140 -8.72 -21.06 16.39
CA ASN A 140 -7.95 -21.98 17.20
C ASN A 140 -7.87 -21.51 18.67
N HIS A 141 -8.30 -22.37 19.59
CA HIS A 141 -8.29 -22.10 21.04
C HIS A 141 -6.89 -21.87 21.64
N SER A 142 -5.81 -22.18 20.91
CA SER A 142 -4.43 -21.90 21.32
C SER A 142 -3.89 -20.55 20.82
N THR A 143 -4.65 -19.81 19.99
CA THR A 143 -4.23 -18.49 19.48
C THR A 143 -4.40 -17.43 20.56
N ALA A 144 -3.35 -16.63 20.81
CA ALA A 144 -3.37 -15.61 21.85
C ALA A 144 -4.36 -14.48 21.53
N LEU A 145 -4.92 -13.84 22.55
CA LEU A 145 -5.93 -12.79 22.38
C LEU A 145 -5.45 -11.63 21.48
N LEU A 146 -4.19 -11.21 21.63
CA LEU A 146 -3.58 -10.17 20.78
C LEU A 146 -3.46 -10.62 19.31
N ASP A 147 -3.18 -11.90 19.06
CA ASP A 147 -3.16 -12.46 17.70
C ASP A 147 -4.58 -12.59 17.14
N GLN A 148 -5.59 -12.89 17.97
CA GLN A 148 -6.99 -12.87 17.54
C GLN A 148 -7.45 -11.46 17.15
N GLN A 149 -7.08 -10.44 17.93
CA GLN A 149 -7.34 -9.03 17.61
C GLN A 149 -6.61 -8.59 16.33
N LYS A 150 -5.36 -9.02 16.10
CA LYS A 150 -4.63 -8.74 14.86
C LYS A 150 -5.25 -9.47 13.66
N LEU A 151 -5.56 -10.76 13.81
CA LEU A 151 -6.22 -11.54 12.75
C LEU A 151 -7.58 -10.96 12.38
N TYR A 152 -8.35 -10.45 13.35
CA TYR A 152 -9.57 -9.70 13.07
C TYR A 152 -9.28 -8.51 12.14
N ARG A 153 -8.33 -7.62 12.46
CA ARG A 153 -8.00 -6.47 11.59
C ARG A 153 -7.47 -6.89 10.21
N CYS A 154 -6.64 -7.93 10.13
CA CYS A 154 -6.22 -8.54 8.86
C CYS A 154 -7.42 -9.00 8.01
N LEU A 155 -8.41 -9.65 8.63
CA LEU A 155 -9.63 -10.10 7.97
C LEU A 155 -10.53 -8.92 7.56
N MET A 156 -10.56 -7.81 8.32
CA MET A 156 -11.30 -6.60 7.94
C MET A 156 -10.75 -5.95 6.68
N GLU A 157 -9.43 -5.83 6.55
CA GLU A 157 -8.79 -5.24 5.35
C GLU A 157 -8.86 -6.12 4.09
N THR A 158 -9.34 -7.38 4.18
CA THR A 158 -9.73 -8.14 2.97
C THR A 158 -10.88 -7.48 2.21
N ARG A 159 -11.72 -6.69 2.91
CA ARG A 159 -12.92 -6.00 2.37
C ARG A 159 -13.91 -6.96 1.68
N ASN A 160 -13.85 -8.25 2.00
CA ASN A 160 -14.70 -9.30 1.48
C ASN A 160 -15.92 -9.53 2.39
N LEU A 161 -17.15 -9.43 1.87
CA LEU A 161 -18.37 -9.43 2.68
C LEU A 161 -18.55 -10.70 3.54
N ASP A 162 -18.25 -11.89 3.02
CA ASP A 162 -18.38 -13.14 3.79
C ASP A 162 -17.35 -13.20 4.92
N THR A 163 -16.13 -12.72 4.65
CA THR A 163 -15.03 -12.62 5.61
C THR A 163 -15.31 -11.59 6.70
N LEU A 164 -15.89 -10.45 6.34
CA LEU A 164 -16.35 -9.42 7.29
C LEU A 164 -17.48 -9.94 8.19
N ASN A 165 -18.47 -10.64 7.63
CA ASN A 165 -19.54 -11.28 8.42
C ASN A 165 -18.96 -12.30 9.42
N PHE A 166 -18.01 -13.12 8.99
CA PHE A 166 -17.31 -14.04 9.89
C PHE A 166 -16.52 -13.30 10.98
N ALA A 167 -15.70 -12.31 10.62
CA ALA A 167 -14.83 -11.58 11.54
C ALA A 167 -15.64 -10.81 12.60
N TYR A 168 -16.68 -10.10 12.19
CA TYR A 168 -17.61 -9.39 13.08
C TYR A 168 -18.31 -10.35 14.05
N GLN A 169 -18.94 -11.42 13.54
CA GLN A 169 -19.63 -12.41 14.38
C GLN A 169 -18.68 -13.12 15.35
N PHE A 170 -17.43 -13.37 14.93
CA PHE A 170 -16.40 -13.94 15.80
C PHE A 170 -16.00 -12.96 16.90
N ALA A 171 -15.77 -11.69 16.57
CA ALA A 171 -15.35 -10.67 17.53
C ALA A 171 -16.42 -10.40 18.60
N VAL A 172 -17.69 -10.21 18.19
CA VAL A 172 -18.85 -10.06 19.11
C VAL A 172 -18.97 -11.29 20.01
N LYS A 173 -19.06 -12.49 19.43
CA LYS A 173 -19.35 -13.73 20.17
C LYS A 173 -18.31 -14.06 21.26
N ASN A 174 -17.03 -13.80 20.98
CA ASN A 174 -15.94 -14.14 21.90
C ASN A 174 -15.47 -12.94 22.73
N ASN A 175 -16.06 -11.75 22.51
CA ASN A 175 -15.67 -10.46 23.09
C ASN A 175 -14.14 -10.23 23.07
N ILE A 176 -13.52 -10.36 21.90
CA ILE A 176 -12.05 -10.35 21.78
C ILE A 176 -11.39 -9.01 22.16
N PHE A 177 -12.18 -7.94 22.31
CA PHE A 177 -11.74 -6.62 22.74
C PHE A 177 -12.09 -6.30 24.20
N ALA A 178 -12.76 -7.22 24.91
CA ALA A 178 -13.19 -7.07 26.31
C ALA A 178 -14.01 -5.77 26.59
N ARG A 179 -14.94 -5.45 25.67
CA ARG A 179 -15.80 -4.25 25.72
C ARG A 179 -17.24 -4.59 26.08
N GLU A 180 -17.96 -3.64 26.70
CA GLU A 180 -19.41 -3.75 26.89
C GLU A 180 -20.16 -3.22 25.65
N ASP A 181 -19.64 -2.17 25.03
CA ASP A 181 -20.07 -1.51 23.79
C ASP A 181 -19.47 -2.15 22.53
N ILE A 182 -19.30 -3.48 22.52
CA ILE A 182 -18.58 -4.16 21.44
C ILE A 182 -19.28 -4.09 20.07
N GLU A 183 -20.62 -4.08 20.02
CA GLU A 183 -21.32 -3.97 18.73
C GLU A 183 -21.09 -2.58 18.09
N ASP A 184 -21.20 -1.50 18.86
CA ASP A 184 -20.91 -0.13 18.39
C ASP A 184 -19.43 0.00 17.97
N TYR A 185 -18.50 -0.52 18.79
CA TYR A 185 -17.06 -0.48 18.49
C TYR A 185 -16.69 -1.23 17.19
N LEU A 186 -17.34 -2.37 16.91
CA LEU A 186 -17.11 -3.13 15.68
C LEU A 186 -17.88 -2.57 14.47
N ILE A 187 -18.84 -1.67 14.69
CA ILE A 187 -19.44 -0.86 13.62
C ILE A 187 -18.42 0.17 13.14
N ASP A 188 -17.75 0.91 14.03
CA ASP A 188 -16.67 1.85 13.66
C ASP A 188 -15.58 1.17 12.79
N ASP A 189 -15.17 -0.05 13.15
CA ASP A 189 -14.20 -0.85 12.38
C ASP A 189 -14.75 -1.28 10.99
N LEU A 190 -16.06 -1.50 10.85
CA LEU A 190 -16.70 -1.72 9.54
C LEU A 190 -16.71 -0.44 8.69
N GLU A 191 -17.01 0.71 9.29
CA GLU A 191 -17.09 1.99 8.58
C GLU A 191 -15.72 2.37 8.00
N ALA A 192 -14.64 2.16 8.77
CA ALA A 192 -13.26 2.38 8.35
C ALA A 192 -12.84 1.57 7.10
N VAL A 193 -13.43 0.39 6.87
CA VAL A 193 -13.18 -0.44 5.68
C VAL A 193 -14.23 -0.29 4.57
N GLY A 194 -15.23 0.59 4.75
CA GLY A 194 -16.25 0.91 3.74
C GLY A 194 -17.54 0.09 3.85
N PHE A 195 -17.87 -0.39 5.04
CA PHE A 195 -19.04 -1.22 5.34
C PHE A 195 -19.84 -0.66 6.53
N THR A 196 -21.05 -1.17 6.75
CA THR A 196 -21.98 -0.69 7.78
C THR A 196 -22.86 -1.82 8.28
N PHE A 197 -23.42 -1.69 9.48
CA PHE A 197 -24.41 -2.65 10.01
C PHE A 197 -25.81 -2.04 9.98
N ARG A 198 -26.61 -2.40 8.97
CA ARG A 198 -27.98 -1.88 8.78
C ARG A 198 -28.98 -3.02 8.68
N HIS A 199 -30.13 -2.88 9.33
CA HIS A 199 -31.23 -3.86 9.31
C HIS A 199 -30.82 -5.30 9.74
N GLY A 200 -29.86 -5.43 10.66
CA GLY A 200 -29.41 -6.73 11.18
C GLY A 200 -28.42 -7.49 10.29
N LYS A 201 -27.78 -6.82 9.33
CA LYS A 201 -26.79 -7.39 8.42
C LYS A 201 -25.69 -6.38 8.10
N ILE A 202 -24.52 -6.88 7.66
CA ILE A 202 -23.48 -6.04 7.09
C ILE A 202 -23.85 -5.68 5.64
N GLU A 203 -23.72 -4.40 5.30
CA GLU A 203 -23.84 -3.85 3.94
C GLU A 203 -22.56 -3.06 3.60
N SER A 204 -22.29 -2.77 2.32
CA SER A 204 -21.21 -1.86 1.93
C SER A 204 -21.74 -0.43 1.78
N TYR A 205 -20.93 0.57 2.13
CA TYR A 205 -21.16 1.97 1.78
C TYR A 205 -20.74 2.31 0.33
N CYS A 206 -19.71 1.63 -0.22
CA CYS A 206 -18.92 2.10 -1.37
C CYS A 206 -18.23 0.95 -2.18
N PRO A 207 -18.59 0.68 -3.47
CA PRO A 207 -17.90 -0.28 -4.38
C PRO A 207 -17.07 0.32 -5.56
N ASN A 208 -17.38 0.12 -6.88
CA ASN A 208 -16.56 0.60 -8.05
C ASN A 208 -17.34 1.16 -9.31
N LEU A 209 -17.20 2.47 -9.60
CA LEU A 209 -17.72 3.35 -10.72
C LEU A 209 -16.95 4.71 -10.75
N THR A 210 -16.56 5.24 -11.89
CA THR A 210 -15.48 6.25 -11.97
C THR A 210 -15.72 7.70 -11.49
N PHE A 211 -14.83 8.20 -10.60
CA PHE A 211 -14.57 9.63 -10.37
C PHE A 211 -13.22 10.06 -10.97
N HIS A 212 -13.19 11.18 -11.70
CA HIS A 212 -11.95 11.74 -12.28
C HIS A 212 -11.58 13.08 -11.63
N PHE A 213 -10.35 13.21 -11.14
CA PHE A 213 -9.80 14.52 -10.76
C PHE A 213 -9.45 15.36 -12.00
N LYS A 214 -10.25 16.40 -12.28
CA LYS A 214 -9.86 17.45 -13.23
C LYS A 214 -9.10 18.56 -12.51
N PHE A 215 -7.78 18.60 -12.69
CA PHE A 215 -6.97 19.75 -12.29
C PHE A 215 -7.30 21.00 -13.14
N PRO A 216 -7.23 22.21 -12.57
CA PRO A 216 -7.31 23.45 -13.33
C PRO A 216 -6.25 23.53 -14.43
N GLU A 217 -6.54 24.29 -15.50
CA GLU A 217 -5.52 24.63 -16.49
C GLU A 217 -4.35 25.35 -15.82
N HIS A 218 -3.13 25.01 -16.25
CA HIS A 218 -1.85 25.45 -15.68
C HIS A 218 -1.52 25.03 -14.23
N TYR A 219 -2.38 24.30 -13.50
CA TYR A 219 -2.13 23.85 -12.11
C TYR A 219 -0.71 23.25 -11.90
N PHE A 220 -0.25 22.46 -12.88
CA PHE A 220 1.09 21.92 -12.94
C PHE A 220 2.05 22.83 -13.74
N HIS A 221 2.55 23.90 -13.12
CA HIS A 221 3.60 24.75 -13.71
C HIS A 221 4.95 24.01 -13.85
N ASP A 222 5.72 24.39 -14.87
CA ASP A 222 7.07 23.85 -15.14
C ASP A 222 8.15 24.46 -14.23
N ASP A 223 7.91 25.65 -13.67
CA ASP A 223 8.81 26.33 -12.74
C ASP A 223 8.56 25.83 -11.32
N ARG A 224 9.15 24.67 -11.02
CA ARG A 224 9.09 23.97 -9.74
C ARG A 224 10.44 23.31 -9.44
N PRO A 225 10.91 23.30 -8.19
CA PRO A 225 12.07 22.50 -7.77
C PRO A 225 11.97 21.06 -8.25
N ILE A 226 13.09 20.47 -8.66
CA ILE A 226 13.12 19.21 -9.42
C ILE A 226 12.35 18.06 -8.75
N HIS A 227 12.40 17.98 -7.41
CA HIS A 227 11.73 16.95 -6.59
C HIS A 227 10.19 17.07 -6.54
N ILE A 228 9.60 18.21 -6.93
CA ILE A 228 8.15 18.39 -7.10
C ILE A 228 7.79 18.88 -8.51
N ASN A 229 8.70 18.73 -9.46
CA ASN A 229 8.44 19.15 -10.83
C ASN A 229 7.54 18.12 -11.51
N LYS A 230 6.40 18.56 -12.06
CA LYS A 230 5.44 17.70 -12.76
C LYS A 230 6.03 16.93 -13.94
N LYS A 231 7.22 17.34 -14.41
CA LYS A 231 8.01 16.59 -15.36
C LYS A 231 8.58 15.32 -14.76
N GLN A 232 9.11 15.27 -13.54
CA GLN A 232 9.79 14.05 -13.10
C GLN A 232 8.81 12.90 -12.82
N HIS A 233 7.60 13.21 -12.34
CA HIS A 233 6.60 12.20 -12.01
C HIS A 233 6.14 11.36 -13.25
N PRO A 234 6.29 10.02 -13.24
CA PRO A 234 6.16 9.19 -14.43
C PRO A 234 4.73 9.22 -15.01
N THR A 235 3.70 9.21 -14.16
CA THR A 235 2.30 9.22 -14.61
C THR A 235 1.77 10.60 -15.00
N TRP A 236 2.51 11.69 -14.75
CA TRP A 236 2.09 13.07 -15.09
C TRP A 236 2.69 13.58 -16.41
N ARG A 237 3.63 12.84 -17.02
CA ARG A 237 4.19 13.10 -18.36
C ARG A 237 3.29 12.60 -19.52
N LEU A 238 2.14 11.99 -19.25
CA LEU A 238 1.31 11.34 -20.28
C LEU A 238 0.80 12.34 -21.33
N ALA A 239 1.00 12.01 -22.60
CA ALA A 239 0.51 12.82 -23.71
C ALA A 239 -1.02 12.70 -23.82
N SER A 240 -1.71 13.84 -23.95
CA SER A 240 -3.15 13.86 -24.22
C SER A 240 -3.46 13.22 -25.57
N THR A 241 -4.42 12.30 -25.60
CA THR A 241 -4.94 11.69 -26.84
C THR A 241 -6.45 11.80 -26.89
N ASP A 242 -7.04 11.72 -28.08
CA ASP A 242 -8.50 11.73 -28.24
C ASP A 242 -9.20 10.48 -27.66
N LYS A 243 -8.44 9.42 -27.33
CA LYS A 243 -8.95 8.27 -26.57
C LYS A 243 -9.23 8.69 -25.13
N ARG A 244 -10.50 8.62 -24.75
CA ARG A 244 -10.95 8.66 -23.36
C ARG A 244 -10.89 7.26 -22.76
N PHE A 245 -10.42 7.15 -21.54
CA PHE A 245 -10.38 5.92 -20.76
C PHE A 245 -11.12 6.15 -19.44
N ALA A 246 -11.88 5.16 -18.96
CA ALA A 246 -12.37 5.15 -17.58
C ALA A 246 -11.18 4.93 -16.63
N PHE A 247 -11.21 5.52 -15.43
CA PHE A 247 -10.09 5.48 -14.48
C PHE A 247 -10.58 5.84 -13.06
N GLY A 248 -11.02 4.84 -12.28
CA GLY A 248 -11.43 4.97 -10.87
C GLY A 248 -12.78 4.29 -10.52
N GLY A 249 -13.14 4.22 -9.21
CA GLY A 249 -14.35 3.50 -8.74
C GLY A 249 -15.06 3.91 -7.39
N LEU A 250 -16.42 3.99 -7.39
CA LEU A 250 -17.45 3.80 -6.32
C LEU A 250 -18.88 3.50 -6.94
N ILE A 251 -19.48 2.28 -6.85
CA ILE A 251 -20.73 1.83 -7.57
C ILE A 251 -22.08 1.90 -6.83
N GLN A 252 -23.15 1.97 -7.64
CA GLN A 252 -24.56 1.99 -7.26
C GLN A 252 -24.95 3.14 -6.33
N ASP A 253 -26.23 3.48 -6.38
CA ASP A 253 -26.75 4.79 -5.98
C ASP A 253 -27.41 4.69 -4.61
N ASP A 254 -26.68 4.95 -3.51
CA ASP A 254 -27.24 5.11 -2.16
C ASP A 254 -27.27 6.59 -1.75
N GLN A 255 -28.48 7.15 -1.68
CA GLN A 255 -28.74 8.53 -1.25
C GLN A 255 -28.50 8.77 0.25
N HIS A 256 -28.17 7.73 1.02
CA HIS A 256 -27.97 7.78 2.48
C HIS A 256 -26.51 7.54 2.91
N ASN A 257 -25.54 7.59 1.98
CA ASN A 257 -24.13 7.44 2.29
C ASN A 257 -23.61 8.70 3.04
N PRO A 258 -23.12 8.58 4.29
CA PRO A 258 -22.63 9.72 5.07
C PRO A 258 -21.14 10.04 4.85
N PHE A 259 -20.42 9.21 4.09
CA PHE A 259 -18.97 9.26 3.97
C PHE A 259 -18.45 10.05 2.76
N ILE A 260 -17.23 10.57 2.92
CA ILE A 260 -16.43 11.08 1.81
C ILE A 260 -16.09 9.91 0.87
N HIS A 261 -16.39 10.07 -0.42
CA HIS A 261 -16.19 9.03 -1.43
C HIS A 261 -14.78 8.41 -1.41
N LEU A 262 -14.69 7.12 -1.07
CA LEU A 262 -13.48 6.33 -1.23
C LEU A 262 -13.22 6.13 -2.73
N ILE A 263 -12.16 6.76 -3.25
CA ILE A 263 -11.74 6.59 -4.64
C ILE A 263 -10.84 5.35 -4.72
N THR A 264 -11.36 4.27 -5.28
CA THR A 264 -10.50 3.19 -5.78
C THR A 264 -9.91 3.61 -7.13
N PHE A 265 -8.68 3.19 -7.41
CA PHE A 265 -8.10 3.26 -8.75
C PHE A 265 -8.11 1.84 -9.35
N GLU A 266 -8.76 1.69 -10.50
CA GLU A 266 -8.71 0.44 -11.28
C GLU A 266 -7.35 0.25 -11.96
N GLU A 267 -7.08 -0.94 -12.53
CA GLU A 267 -5.88 -1.18 -13.34
C GLU A 267 -5.71 -0.09 -14.42
N ILE A 268 -4.44 0.27 -14.71
CA ILE A 268 -4.13 1.24 -15.77
C ILE A 268 -4.80 0.81 -17.09
N PRO A 269 -5.66 1.64 -17.70
CA PRO A 269 -6.51 1.22 -18.81
C PRO A 269 -5.73 0.66 -20.00
N LYS A 270 -6.12 -0.54 -20.45
CA LYS A 270 -5.42 -1.30 -21.50
C LYS A 270 -5.36 -0.50 -22.81
N GLY A 271 -4.15 -0.18 -23.25
CA GLY A 271 -3.89 0.65 -24.43
C GLY A 271 -3.67 2.14 -24.15
N LEU A 272 -3.58 2.56 -22.89
CA LEU A 272 -2.95 3.82 -22.49
C LEU A 272 -1.44 3.72 -22.74
N ILE A 273 -0.87 4.64 -23.52
CA ILE A 273 0.58 4.64 -23.80
C ILE A 273 1.28 5.34 -22.64
N LEU A 274 1.69 4.55 -21.65
CA LEU A 274 2.70 4.95 -20.68
C LEU A 274 4.03 5.18 -21.41
N LYS A 275 4.82 6.15 -20.95
CA LYS A 275 6.26 6.10 -21.16
C LYS A 275 6.85 5.28 -20.02
N VAL A 276 7.37 4.12 -20.38
CA VAL A 276 8.49 3.48 -19.69
C VAL A 276 9.75 4.22 -20.12
#